data_AF-A0ABC9U6N7-F1
#
_entry.id   AF-A0ABC9U6N7-F1
#
_cell.length_a   1.000
_cell.length_b   1.000
_cell.length_c   1.000
_cell.angle_alpha   90.00
_cell.angle_beta   90.00
_cell.angle_gamma   90.00
#
_symmetry.space_group_name_H-M   'P 1'
#
loop_
_entity.id
_entity.type
_entity.pdbx_description
1 polymer ?
#
loop_
_entity_poly.entity_id
_entity_poly.type
_entity_poly.pdbx_seq_one_letter_code
_entity_poly.pdbx_strand_id
1 'polypeptide(L)'
;MTSTKGTTDMTDIINLNDNNLLHQKSADEVSALAATLVPDEQRVGFWPLHFGNIPQWIILEPTAFAWMDRFCASYSGGIWQFYTLSNGGAFMAPEANEDIDEKWTLFNPMNGNGGELSAEAAGIAVCLMTYSHHAMRTECDAMTEHYYRLRDYALNHAECSAIMHIID
;
A
#
# COMPACT_ATOMS: atom_id res chain seq x y z
N MET A 1 -4.04 -6.96 67.51
CA MET A 1 -2.99 -5.95 67.75
C MET A 1 -1.81 -6.73 68.28
N THR A 2 -0.68 -6.93 67.60
CA THR A 2 0.16 -6.02 66.82
C THR A 2 1.22 -6.82 66.04
N SER A 3 1.61 -6.27 64.89
CA SER A 3 2.75 -6.58 64.02
C SER A 3 4.09 -6.80 64.75
N THR A 4 5.02 -7.61 64.19
CA THR A 4 6.45 -7.21 64.03
C THR A 4 7.18 -8.07 62.96
N LYS A 5 8.05 -7.38 62.22
CA LYS A 5 8.98 -7.78 61.14
C LYS A 5 10.29 -8.43 61.66
N GLY A 6 11.03 -9.07 60.73
CA GLY A 6 12.48 -9.36 60.76
C GLY A 6 12.78 -10.86 60.96
N THR A 7 13.69 -11.54 60.25
CA THR A 7 15.04 -11.16 59.81
C THR A 7 15.58 -12.17 58.77
N THR A 8 16.40 -11.67 57.85
CA THR A 8 17.07 -12.33 56.71
C THR A 8 18.29 -13.19 57.12
N ASP A 9 18.83 -13.93 56.14
CA ASP A 9 20.16 -14.58 55.99
C ASP A 9 20.17 -16.13 56.14
N MET A 10 20.82 -16.95 55.30
CA MET A 10 22.01 -16.74 54.47
C MET A 10 22.16 -17.85 53.40
N THR A 11 22.82 -17.50 52.28
CA THR A 11 23.59 -18.34 51.32
C THR A 11 22.90 -19.16 50.21
N ASP A 12 22.83 -18.50 49.04
CA ASP A 12 23.39 -18.87 47.74
C ASP A 12 23.89 -20.30 47.50
N ILE A 13 23.43 -20.89 46.39
CA ILE A 13 24.23 -21.71 45.45
C ILE A 13 23.49 -21.75 44.09
N ILE A 14 24.09 -21.07 43.11
CA ILE A 14 24.11 -21.28 41.64
C ILE A 14 22.78 -21.49 40.87
N ASN A 15 22.49 -20.53 39.98
CA ASN A 15 22.51 -20.83 38.54
C ASN A 15 22.80 -19.57 37.71
N LEU A 16 24.06 -19.40 37.30
CA LEU A 16 24.39 -18.49 36.21
C LEU A 16 23.91 -19.14 34.90
N ASN A 17 22.71 -18.83 34.44
CA ASN A 17 22.41 -18.91 33.00
C ASN A 17 21.34 -17.94 32.47
N ASP A 18 20.97 -16.90 33.22
CA ASP A 18 19.87 -15.99 32.82
C ASP A 18 20.29 -14.85 31.88
N ASN A 19 21.24 -15.06 30.97
CA ASN A 19 21.66 -14.01 30.04
C ASN A 19 21.51 -14.36 28.56
N ASN A 20 20.68 -15.34 28.19
CA ASN A 20 20.44 -15.62 26.77
C ASN A 20 18.96 -15.81 26.35
N LEU A 21 18.04 -15.09 26.99
CA LEU A 21 16.61 -15.11 26.63
C LEU A 21 16.04 -13.76 26.16
N LEU A 22 16.88 -12.74 25.91
CA LEU A 22 16.41 -11.45 25.39
C LEU A 22 17.06 -10.95 24.10
N HIS A 23 17.86 -11.77 23.41
CA HIS A 23 18.36 -11.41 22.07
C HIS A 23 18.18 -12.56 21.10
N GLN A 24 16.97 -12.68 20.58
CA GLN A 24 16.68 -12.65 19.14
C GLN A 24 15.18 -12.91 18.98
N LYS A 25 14.41 -11.84 19.23
CA LYS A 25 13.13 -11.65 18.54
C LYS A 25 13.41 -11.91 17.06
N SER A 26 12.72 -12.90 16.49
CA SER A 26 12.93 -13.39 15.13
C SER A 26 13.15 -12.23 14.17
N ALA A 27 14.24 -12.30 13.41
CA ALA A 27 14.40 -11.50 12.22
C ALA A 27 13.12 -11.67 11.37
N ASP A 28 12.54 -10.53 11.02
CA ASP A 28 11.35 -10.32 10.20
C ASP A 28 10.87 -11.54 9.41
N GLU A 29 9.77 -12.15 9.86
CA GLU A 29 8.78 -12.58 8.87
C GLU A 29 8.19 -11.29 8.29
N VAL A 30 8.85 -10.74 7.26
CA VAL A 30 8.21 -9.77 6.38
C VAL A 30 7.09 -10.53 5.69
N SER A 31 5.91 -10.58 6.31
CA SER A 31 4.73 -11.11 5.67
C SER A 31 4.54 -10.32 4.38
N ALA A 32 4.58 -11.00 3.23
CA ALA A 32 4.44 -10.36 1.95
C ALA A 32 3.15 -9.54 1.94
N LEU A 33 3.22 -8.26 1.53
CA LEU A 33 2.04 -7.42 1.42
C LEU A 33 1.13 -8.01 0.36
N ALA A 34 -0.03 -8.50 0.77
CA ALA A 34 -1.03 -9.09 -0.11
C ALA A 34 -2.07 -8.05 -0.53
N ALA A 35 -2.46 -8.10 -1.81
CA ALA A 35 -3.66 -7.45 -2.34
C ALA A 35 -4.81 -8.47 -2.40
N THR A 36 -6.00 -8.03 -2.02
CA THR A 36 -7.24 -8.84 -2.08
C THR A 36 -8.27 -8.10 -2.92
N LEU A 37 -8.78 -8.78 -3.95
CA LEU A 37 -9.85 -8.28 -4.81
C LEU A 37 -11.13 -8.05 -4.00
N VAL A 38 -11.75 -6.88 -4.18
CA VAL A 38 -13.03 -6.53 -3.55
C VAL A 38 -14.18 -7.19 -4.33
N PRO A 39 -15.02 -8.02 -3.68
CA PRO A 39 -16.17 -8.62 -4.33
C PRO A 39 -17.16 -7.57 -4.86
N ASP A 40 -17.82 -7.87 -5.97
CA ASP A 40 -18.75 -6.97 -6.67
C ASP A 40 -19.79 -6.32 -5.75
N GLU A 41 -20.35 -7.11 -4.84
CA GLU A 41 -21.37 -6.68 -3.87
C GLU A 41 -20.87 -5.57 -2.92
N GLN A 42 -19.56 -5.50 -2.68
CA GLN A 42 -18.93 -4.55 -1.76
C GLN A 42 -18.37 -3.32 -2.47
N ARG A 43 -18.27 -3.33 -3.82
CA ARG A 43 -17.66 -2.24 -4.59
C ARG A 43 -18.38 -0.91 -4.41
N VAL A 44 -19.70 -0.91 -4.25
CA VAL A 44 -20.49 0.31 -3.99
C VAL A 44 -20.06 1.04 -2.72
N GLY A 45 -19.55 0.31 -1.73
CA GLY A 45 -19.08 0.85 -0.46
C GLY A 45 -17.58 1.15 -0.42
N PHE A 46 -16.81 0.80 -1.46
CA PHE A 46 -15.35 0.85 -1.42
C PHE A 46 -14.81 2.24 -1.05
N TRP A 47 -15.17 3.26 -1.84
CA TRP A 47 -14.70 4.63 -1.61
C TRP A 47 -15.11 5.22 -0.26
N PRO A 48 -16.39 5.20 0.15
CA PRO A 48 -16.77 5.73 1.46
C PRO A 48 -16.18 4.93 2.63
N LEU A 49 -15.99 3.61 2.50
CA LEU A 49 -15.41 2.78 3.55
C LEU A 49 -13.91 3.05 3.75
N HIS A 50 -13.15 3.15 2.67
CA HIS A 50 -11.68 3.25 2.75
C HIS A 50 -11.16 4.69 2.73
N PHE A 51 -11.87 5.61 2.06
CA PHE A 51 -11.43 7.00 1.85
C PHE A 51 -12.43 8.02 2.38
N GLY A 52 -13.51 7.61 3.06
CA GLY A 52 -14.60 8.51 3.47
C GLY A 52 -14.18 9.68 4.36
N ASN A 53 -13.06 9.55 5.09
CA ASN A 53 -12.48 10.61 5.92
C ASN A 53 -11.54 11.55 5.15
N ILE A 54 -11.26 11.27 3.88
CA ILE A 54 -10.40 12.11 3.03
C ILE A 54 -11.24 13.26 2.45
N PRO A 55 -10.81 14.52 2.56
CA PRO A 55 -11.49 15.64 1.93
C PRO A 55 -11.66 15.41 0.42
N GLN A 56 -12.88 15.60 -0.10
CA GLN A 56 -13.18 15.46 -1.53
C GLN A 56 -12.86 14.06 -2.11
N TRP A 57 -12.94 12.99 -1.33
CA TRP A 57 -12.63 11.62 -1.78
C TRP A 57 -13.39 11.17 -3.04
N ILE A 58 -14.58 11.73 -3.31
CA ILE A 58 -15.42 11.38 -4.47
C ILE A 58 -14.74 11.62 -5.82
N ILE A 59 -13.70 12.46 -5.87
CA ILE A 59 -12.97 12.75 -7.12
C ILE A 59 -11.77 11.82 -7.36
N LEU A 60 -11.41 10.96 -6.40
CA LEU A 60 -10.21 10.12 -6.50
C LEU A 60 -10.28 9.18 -7.70
N GLU A 61 -11.41 8.50 -7.89
CA GLU A 61 -11.62 7.58 -9.02
C GLU A 61 -11.57 8.30 -10.38
N PRO A 62 -12.35 9.37 -10.63
CA PRO A 62 -12.21 10.15 -11.86
C PRO A 62 -10.79 10.66 -12.12
N THR A 63 -10.04 11.00 -11.06
CA THR A 63 -8.66 11.49 -11.18
C THR A 63 -7.71 10.37 -11.58
N ALA A 64 -7.88 9.16 -11.05
CA ALA A 64 -7.09 7.99 -11.46
C ALA A 64 -7.31 7.65 -12.94
N PHE A 65 -8.56 7.71 -13.42
CA PHE A 65 -8.87 7.54 -14.85
C PHE A 65 -8.22 8.62 -15.71
N ALA A 66 -8.25 9.88 -15.27
CA ALA A 66 -7.63 10.98 -16.02
C ALA A 66 -6.10 10.85 -16.09
N TRP A 67 -5.46 10.35 -15.03
CA TRP A 67 -4.02 10.02 -15.07
C TRP A 67 -3.73 8.89 -16.05
N MET A 68 -4.55 7.84 -16.07
CA MET A 68 -4.39 6.73 -17.02
C MET A 68 -4.53 7.21 -18.47
N ASP A 69 -5.57 7.99 -18.77
CA ASP A 69 -5.78 8.58 -20.10
C ASP A 69 -4.60 9.46 -20.54
N ARG A 70 -4.00 10.19 -19.60
CA ARG A 70 -2.83 11.02 -19.87
C ARG A 70 -1.56 10.21 -20.10
N PHE A 71 -1.39 9.09 -19.40
CA PHE A 71 -0.14 8.31 -19.44
C PHE A 71 -0.12 7.27 -20.55
N CYS A 72 -1.27 6.69 -20.90
CA CYS A 72 -1.36 5.60 -21.85
C CYS A 72 -2.17 6.04 -23.08
N ALA A 73 -1.48 6.34 -24.18
CA ALA A 73 -2.10 6.85 -25.40
C ALA A 73 -3.06 5.85 -26.09
N SER A 74 -2.89 4.55 -25.82
CA SER A 74 -3.76 3.48 -26.31
C SER A 74 -4.91 3.14 -25.36
N TYR A 75 -4.98 3.79 -24.19
CA TYR A 75 -6.06 3.55 -23.24
C TYR A 75 -7.38 4.06 -23.80
N SER A 76 -8.41 3.23 -23.71
CA SER A 76 -9.75 3.52 -24.23
C SER A 76 -10.84 3.32 -23.16
N GLY A 77 -10.45 3.27 -21.89
CA GLY A 77 -11.32 2.84 -20.80
C GLY A 77 -11.15 1.36 -20.47
N GLY A 78 -12.15 0.80 -19.78
CA GLY A 78 -12.16 -0.60 -19.37
C GLY A 78 -12.89 -0.80 -18.05
N ILE A 79 -13.02 -2.05 -17.64
CA ILE A 79 -13.48 -2.40 -16.30
C ILE A 79 -12.29 -2.24 -15.36
N TRP A 80 -12.54 -1.64 -14.19
CA TRP A 80 -11.54 -1.53 -13.13
C TRP A 80 -11.96 -2.37 -11.93
N GLN A 81 -10.97 -3.05 -11.37
CA GLN A 81 -11.08 -3.83 -10.16
C GLN A 81 -10.58 -3.01 -8.97
N PHE A 82 -11.18 -3.24 -7.81
CA PHE A 82 -10.78 -2.61 -6.56
C PHE A 82 -10.07 -3.61 -5.68
N TYR A 83 -9.04 -3.14 -4.97
CA TYR A 83 -8.20 -3.98 -4.14
C TYR A 83 -8.03 -3.36 -2.76
N THR A 84 -8.01 -4.22 -1.75
CA THR A 84 -7.56 -3.86 -0.41
C THR A 84 -6.22 -4.51 -0.14
N LEU A 85 -5.38 -3.84 0.64
CA LEU A 85 -4.06 -4.31 1.01
C LEU A 85 -4.06 -4.74 2.47
N SER A 86 -3.29 -5.79 2.76
CA SER A 86 -3.09 -6.32 4.13
C SER A 86 -2.56 -5.28 5.14
N ASN A 87 -1.92 -4.20 4.70
CA ASN A 87 -1.49 -3.06 5.53
C ASN A 87 -2.56 -1.96 5.71
N GLY A 88 -3.80 -2.20 5.29
CA GLY A 88 -4.89 -1.23 5.35
C GLY A 88 -4.88 -0.19 4.22
N GLY A 89 -4.03 -0.37 3.20
CA GLY A 89 -4.11 0.37 1.94
C GLY A 89 -5.26 -0.11 1.06
N ALA A 90 -5.57 0.65 0.02
CA ALA A 90 -6.56 0.28 -0.98
C ALA A 90 -6.22 0.99 -2.30
N PHE A 91 -6.53 0.37 -3.43
CA PHE A 91 -6.32 0.95 -4.76
C PHE A 91 -7.27 0.36 -5.79
N MET A 92 -7.16 0.84 -7.03
CA MET A 92 -7.88 0.29 -8.18
C MET A 92 -6.91 0.09 -9.35
N ALA A 93 -7.19 -0.92 -10.18
CA ALA A 93 -6.45 -1.16 -11.41
C ALA A 93 -7.39 -1.65 -12.52
N PRO A 94 -7.05 -1.43 -13.81
CA PRO A 94 -7.76 -2.05 -14.91
C PRO A 94 -7.77 -3.58 -14.77
N GLU A 95 -8.86 -4.21 -15.18
CA GLU A 95 -8.95 -5.66 -15.28
C GLU A 95 -7.91 -6.17 -16.28
N ALA A 96 -7.02 -7.05 -15.81
CA ALA A 96 -6.08 -7.74 -16.68
C ALA A 96 -6.81 -8.85 -17.43
N ASN A 97 -6.46 -9.06 -18.69
CA ASN A 97 -6.89 -10.25 -19.41
C ASN A 97 -5.97 -11.41 -19.03
N GLU A 98 -6.47 -12.35 -18.21
CA GLU A 98 -5.68 -13.47 -17.67
C GLU A 98 -5.04 -14.37 -18.73
N ASP A 99 -5.59 -14.37 -19.95
CA ASP A 99 -5.10 -15.19 -21.06
C ASP A 99 -3.91 -14.56 -21.83
N ILE A 100 -3.57 -13.30 -21.55
CA ILE A 100 -2.47 -12.58 -22.21
C ILE A 100 -1.65 -11.77 -21.19
N ASP A 101 -0.32 -11.90 -21.23
CA ASP A 101 0.58 -10.98 -20.50
C ASP A 101 0.68 -9.65 -21.28
N GLU A 102 -0.44 -8.94 -21.36
CA GLU A 102 -0.53 -7.68 -22.06
C GLU A 102 0.20 -6.59 -21.26
N LYS A 103 1.19 -5.97 -21.91
CA LYS A 103 1.90 -4.81 -21.38
C LYS A 103 1.41 -3.55 -22.08
N TRP A 104 1.12 -2.53 -21.29
CA TRP A 104 0.69 -1.22 -21.74
C TRP A 104 1.89 -0.27 -21.71
N THR A 105 2.10 0.46 -22.80
CA THR A 105 3.11 1.53 -22.84
C THR A 105 2.57 2.76 -22.13
N LEU A 106 3.21 3.13 -21.03
CA LEU A 106 2.94 4.36 -20.29
C LEU A 106 4.07 5.37 -20.52
N PHE A 107 3.71 6.65 -20.58
CA PHE A 107 4.62 7.77 -20.66
C PHE A 107 4.14 8.90 -19.75
N ASN A 108 4.98 9.31 -18.81
CA ASN A 108 4.70 10.44 -17.95
C ASN A 108 5.33 11.71 -18.56
N PRO A 109 4.53 12.64 -19.12
CA PRO A 109 5.07 13.85 -19.75
C PRO A 109 5.64 14.86 -18.73
N MET A 110 5.45 14.65 -17.42
CA MET A 110 5.95 15.56 -16.39
C MET A 110 7.43 15.34 -16.07
N ASN A 111 7.90 14.10 -16.12
CA ASN A 111 9.30 13.73 -15.91
C ASN A 111 9.99 13.26 -17.21
N GLY A 112 9.23 12.94 -18.26
CA GLY A 112 9.75 12.43 -19.54
C GLY A 112 10.05 10.94 -19.53
N ASN A 113 9.65 10.21 -18.48
CA ASN A 113 9.91 8.79 -18.33
C ASN A 113 8.81 7.97 -19.02
N GLY A 114 9.20 6.83 -19.60
CA GLY A 114 8.28 5.89 -20.22
C GLY A 114 8.67 4.46 -19.90
N GLY A 115 7.71 3.54 -20.02
CA GLY A 115 7.90 2.14 -19.70
C GLY A 115 6.71 1.29 -20.06
N GLU A 116 6.93 -0.01 -20.06
CA GLU A 116 5.90 -1.02 -20.26
C GLU A 116 5.48 -1.59 -18.91
N LEU A 117 4.18 -1.63 -18.64
CA LEU A 117 3.60 -2.05 -17.37
C LEU A 117 2.42 -2.99 -17.63
N SER A 118 2.22 -3.99 -16.78
CA SER A 118 0.93 -4.70 -16.73
C SER A 118 -0.22 -3.76 -16.37
N ALA A 119 -1.46 -4.21 -16.58
CA ALA A 119 -2.66 -3.49 -16.14
C ALA A 119 -2.62 -3.17 -14.64
N GLU A 120 -2.28 -4.15 -13.78
CA GLU A 120 -2.15 -3.93 -12.33
C GLU A 120 -1.10 -2.86 -12.03
N ALA A 121 0.10 -3.00 -12.58
CA ALA A 121 1.21 -2.08 -12.32
C ALA A 121 0.91 -0.65 -12.82
N ALA A 122 0.24 -0.51 -13.97
CA ALA A 122 -0.24 0.76 -14.47
C ALA A 122 -1.29 1.39 -13.53
N GLY A 123 -2.22 0.59 -13.01
CA GLY A 123 -3.21 1.00 -12.00
C GLY A 123 -2.55 1.51 -10.70
N ILE A 124 -1.55 0.78 -10.20
CA ILE A 124 -0.75 1.20 -9.03
C ILE A 124 -0.07 2.55 -9.28
N ALA A 125 0.59 2.72 -10.43
CA ALA A 125 1.29 3.96 -10.77
C ALA A 125 0.35 5.18 -10.79
N VAL A 126 -0.81 5.08 -11.46
CA VAL A 126 -1.75 6.21 -11.52
C VAL A 126 -2.47 6.46 -10.19
N CYS A 127 -2.69 5.43 -9.37
CA CYS A 127 -3.18 5.60 -8.00
C CYS A 127 -2.15 6.35 -7.14
N LEU A 128 -0.86 6.02 -7.24
CA LEU A 128 0.21 6.74 -6.53
C LEU A 128 0.28 8.22 -6.94
N MET A 129 0.17 8.52 -8.24
CA MET A 129 0.08 9.90 -8.74
C MET A 129 -1.16 10.63 -8.19
N THR A 130 -2.30 9.95 -8.20
CA THR A 130 -3.56 10.48 -7.67
C THR A 130 -3.43 10.81 -6.19
N TYR A 131 -2.88 9.90 -5.40
CA TYR A 131 -2.81 10.03 -3.95
C TYR A 131 -1.81 11.09 -3.53
N SER A 132 -0.64 11.14 -4.17
CA SER A 132 0.36 12.19 -3.95
C SER A 132 -0.22 13.58 -4.27
N HIS A 133 -0.78 13.75 -5.46
CA HIS A 133 -1.36 15.04 -5.88
C HIS A 133 -2.51 15.47 -4.97
N HIS A 134 -3.40 14.55 -4.58
CA HIS A 134 -4.54 14.86 -3.72
C HIS A 134 -4.12 15.18 -2.29
N ALA A 135 -3.13 14.48 -1.75
CA ALA A 135 -2.54 14.76 -0.45
C ALA A 135 -1.95 16.17 -0.40
N MET A 136 -1.17 16.57 -1.43
CA MET A 136 -0.63 17.93 -1.53
C MET A 136 -1.72 18.99 -1.69
N ARG A 137 -2.75 18.72 -2.50
CA ARG A 137 -3.84 19.69 -2.74
C ARG A 137 -4.72 19.92 -1.51
N THR A 138 -4.87 18.92 -0.66
CA THR A 138 -5.77 18.95 0.50
C THR A 138 -5.05 19.06 1.84
N GLU A 139 -3.71 19.01 1.85
CA GLU A 139 -2.88 18.96 3.05
C GLU A 139 -3.36 17.87 4.04
N CYS A 140 -3.76 16.72 3.51
CA CYS A 140 -4.40 15.65 4.28
C CYS A 140 -3.43 14.51 4.63
N ASP A 141 -3.02 14.43 5.90
CA ASP A 141 -2.13 13.37 6.40
C ASP A 141 -2.69 11.96 6.19
N ALA A 142 -4.00 11.78 6.31
CA ALA A 142 -4.64 10.48 6.05
C ALA A 142 -4.48 10.07 4.58
N MET A 143 -4.51 11.02 3.63
CA MET A 143 -4.25 10.73 2.22
C MET A 143 -2.78 10.40 1.97
N THR A 144 -1.88 11.13 2.65
CA THR A 144 -0.44 10.82 2.67
C THR A 144 -0.19 9.39 3.16
N GLU A 145 -0.91 8.93 4.17
CA GLU A 145 -0.81 7.55 4.66
C GLU A 145 -1.28 6.53 3.60
N HIS A 146 -2.38 6.79 2.89
CA HIS A 146 -2.81 5.94 1.77
C HIS A 146 -1.75 5.86 0.67
N TYR A 147 -1.08 6.97 0.35
CA TYR A 147 0.04 6.98 -0.60
C TYR A 147 1.16 6.04 -0.12
N TYR A 148 1.60 6.15 1.14
CA TYR A 148 2.69 5.30 1.64
C TYR A 148 2.30 3.83 1.72
N ARG A 149 1.08 3.48 2.16
CA ARG A 149 0.60 2.09 2.19
C ARG A 149 0.60 1.44 0.80
N LEU A 150 0.19 2.19 -0.23
CA LEU A 150 0.25 1.71 -1.61
C LEU A 150 1.69 1.66 -2.13
N ARG A 151 2.54 2.63 -1.76
CA ARG A 151 3.95 2.65 -2.17
C ARG A 151 4.71 1.45 -1.61
N ASP A 152 4.44 1.06 -0.36
CA ASP A 152 5.04 -0.13 0.24
C ASP A 152 4.66 -1.40 -0.52
N TYR A 153 3.40 -1.52 -0.98
CA TYR A 153 2.99 -2.62 -1.85
C TYR A 153 3.72 -2.56 -3.20
N ALA A 154 3.79 -1.38 -3.83
CA ALA A 154 4.48 -1.18 -5.10
C ALA A 154 5.98 -1.54 -5.03
N LEU A 155 6.66 -1.27 -3.91
CA LEU A 155 8.07 -1.63 -3.70
C LEU A 155 8.31 -3.14 -3.62
N ASN A 156 7.28 -3.92 -3.28
CA ASN A 156 7.33 -5.39 -3.25
C ASN A 156 6.77 -6.03 -4.54
N HIS A 157 6.28 -5.23 -5.48
CA HIS A 157 5.71 -5.70 -6.74
C HIS A 157 6.81 -6.16 -7.72
N ALA A 158 6.55 -7.16 -8.56
CA ALA A 158 7.52 -7.66 -9.54
C ALA A 158 7.98 -6.57 -10.54
N GLU A 159 7.10 -5.61 -10.84
CA GLU A 159 7.35 -4.48 -11.74
C GLU A 159 7.73 -3.19 -10.99
N CYS A 160 8.24 -3.27 -9.74
CA CYS A 160 8.51 -2.09 -8.92
C CYS A 160 9.39 -1.03 -9.59
N SER A 161 10.42 -1.46 -10.33
CA SER A 161 11.34 -0.54 -11.03
C SER A 161 10.61 0.27 -12.10
N ALA A 162 9.74 -0.35 -12.87
CA ALA A 162 8.94 0.32 -13.90
C ALA A 162 7.89 1.25 -13.27
N ILE A 163 7.22 0.81 -12.20
CA ILE A 163 6.26 1.64 -11.46
C ILE A 163 6.94 2.90 -10.93
N MET A 164 8.06 2.74 -10.21
CA MET A 164 8.79 3.86 -9.60
C MET A 164 9.39 4.79 -10.66
N HIS A 165 9.86 4.25 -11.78
CA HIS A 165 10.37 5.06 -12.87
C HIS A 165 9.30 5.98 -13.50
N ILE A 166 8.07 5.49 -13.66
CA ILE A 166 6.97 6.29 -14.20
C ILE A 166 6.58 7.45 -13.26
N ILE A 167 6.63 7.24 -11.94
CA ILE A 167 6.15 8.21 -10.95
C ILE A 167 7.24 9.12 -10.33
N ASP A 168 8.49 8.97 -10.75
CA ASP A 168 9.65 9.77 -10.29
C ASP A 168 9.44 11.28 -10.48
#